data_AF-A0A1Z4JQI2-F1
#
_entry.id   AF-A0A1Z4JQI2-F1
#
_cell.length_a   1.000
_cell.length_b   1.000
_cell.length_c   1.000
_cell.angle_alpha   90.00
_cell.angle_beta   90.00
_cell.angle_gamma   90.00
#
_symmetry.space_group_name_H-M   'P 1'
#
loop_
_entity.id
_entity.type
_entity.pdbx_description
1 polymer ?
#
loop_
_entity_poly.entity_id
_entity_poly.type
_entity_poly.pdbx_seq_one_letter_code
_entity_poly.pdbx_strand_id
1 'polypeptide(L)'
;MAIKTGIWIYWLFCAIATALVIARRDRANGLLSPHSASGQEKKGYHLTLLLGWIVTLLASGTYVLFTVKRDTGHYHFVDLAVFSVLNGILEQFMFIFWFLVGCYIGRQKFQNAPICIFMCGYASNVLYSGLIHSLFWIQVLPKHDLFIAPVFISALMSAIWVWLLWRYRAVISIIAMHIVVDFLSIGHLHFSWFESFQLFKSGLI
;
A
#
# COMPACT_ATOMS: atom_id res chain seq x y z
N MET A 1 -22.21 11.73 7.30
CA MET A 1 -22.68 10.32 7.29
C MET A 1 -22.11 9.54 6.11
N ALA A 2 -22.24 10.02 4.87
CA ALA A 2 -21.73 9.33 3.67
C ALA A 2 -20.23 9.01 3.66
N ILE A 3 -19.37 9.94 4.10
CA ILE A 3 -17.91 9.73 4.14
C ILE A 3 -17.56 8.60 5.13
N LYS A 4 -18.19 8.57 6.32
CA LYS A 4 -18.02 7.50 7.32
C LYS A 4 -18.45 6.13 6.77
N THR A 5 -19.50 6.04 5.97
CA THR A 5 -19.91 4.77 5.34
C THR A 5 -18.92 4.32 4.26
N GLY A 6 -18.34 5.26 3.51
CA GLY A 6 -17.39 4.98 2.43
C GLY A 6 -16.13 4.25 2.91
N ILE A 7 -15.54 4.64 4.05
CA ILE A 7 -14.31 4.00 4.56
C ILE A 7 -14.54 2.57 5.07
N TRP A 8 -15.71 2.30 5.67
CA TRP A 8 -16.04 0.96 6.13
C TRP A 8 -16.26 0.02 4.94
N ILE A 9 -16.90 0.52 3.88
CA ILE A 9 -17.02 -0.20 2.61
C ILE A 9 -15.63 -0.46 2.02
N TYR A 10 -14.75 0.55 2.04
CA TYR A 10 -13.36 0.42 1.59
C TYR A 10 -12.62 -0.71 2.33
N TRP A 11 -12.58 -0.66 3.66
CA TRP A 11 -11.92 -1.69 4.46
C TRP A 11 -12.59 -3.06 4.35
N LEU A 12 -13.91 -3.12 4.16
CA LEU A 12 -14.59 -4.38 3.85
C LEU A 12 -14.06 -5.00 2.55
N PHE A 13 -13.93 -4.20 1.49
CA PHE A 13 -13.32 -4.68 0.25
C PHE A 13 -11.87 -5.12 0.45
N CYS A 14 -11.08 -4.38 1.24
CA CYS A 14 -9.70 -4.77 1.58
C CYS A 14 -9.66 -6.10 2.37
N ALA A 15 -10.58 -6.32 3.30
CA ALA A 15 -10.71 -7.57 4.04
C ALA A 15 -11.09 -8.74 3.11
N ILE A 16 -12.01 -8.51 2.17
CA ILE A 16 -12.38 -9.51 1.14
C ILE A 16 -11.16 -9.84 0.26
N ALA A 17 -10.42 -8.83 -0.22
CA ALA A 17 -9.22 -9.03 -1.01
C ALA A 17 -8.14 -9.82 -0.23
N THR A 18 -7.95 -9.48 1.04
CA THR A 18 -7.06 -10.21 1.96
C THR A 18 -7.45 -11.68 2.05
N ALA A 19 -8.72 -11.97 2.33
CA ALA A 19 -9.23 -13.33 2.41
C ALA A 19 -9.06 -14.09 1.09
N LEU A 20 -9.32 -13.45 -0.05
CA LEU A 20 -9.14 -14.07 -1.37
C LEU A 20 -7.67 -14.38 -1.68
N VAL A 21 -6.75 -13.46 -1.41
CA VAL A 21 -5.31 -13.68 -1.64
C VAL A 21 -4.79 -14.82 -0.77
N ILE A 22 -5.18 -14.87 0.50
CA ILE A 22 -4.76 -15.94 1.43
C ILE A 22 -5.40 -17.28 1.03
N ALA A 23 -6.71 -17.32 0.82
CA ALA A 23 -7.44 -18.56 0.49
C ALA A 23 -7.05 -19.14 -0.87
N ARG A 24 -6.57 -18.30 -1.81
CA ARG A 24 -6.12 -18.71 -3.14
C ARG A 24 -4.60 -18.58 -3.31
N ARG A 25 -3.83 -18.64 -2.22
CA ARG A 25 -2.37 -18.44 -2.24
C ARG A 25 -1.64 -19.29 -3.27
N ASP A 26 -2.07 -20.54 -3.49
CA ASP A 26 -1.41 -21.44 -4.44
C ASP A 26 -1.58 -20.97 -5.89
N ARG A 27 -2.78 -20.47 -6.22
CA ARG A 27 -3.05 -19.85 -7.53
C ARG A 27 -2.31 -18.51 -7.67
N ALA A 28 -2.30 -17.70 -6.61
CA ALA A 28 -1.57 -16.44 -6.58
C ALA A 28 -0.07 -16.65 -6.82
N ASN A 29 0.54 -17.61 -6.13
CA ASN A 29 1.96 -17.98 -6.31
C ASN A 29 2.28 -18.43 -7.73
N GLY A 30 1.32 -19.06 -8.41
CA GLY A 30 1.44 -19.44 -9.81
C GLY A 30 1.50 -18.26 -10.78
N LEU A 31 1.05 -17.06 -10.39
CA LEU A 31 1.11 -15.83 -11.20
C LEU A 31 2.41 -15.04 -11.03
N LEU A 32 3.16 -15.35 -9.98
CA LEU A 32 4.43 -14.69 -9.68
C LEU A 32 5.57 -15.35 -10.48
N SER A 33 6.72 -14.68 -10.55
CA SER A 33 7.86 -15.23 -11.29
C SER A 33 8.31 -16.59 -10.72
N PRO A 34 8.84 -17.49 -11.55
CA PRO A 34 9.41 -18.75 -11.09
C PRO A 34 10.53 -18.49 -10.08
N HIS A 35 10.49 -19.18 -8.93
CA HIS A 35 11.55 -19.11 -7.94
C HIS A 35 12.76 -19.90 -8.45
N SER A 36 13.95 -19.27 -8.53
CA SER A 36 15.19 -19.97 -8.88
C SER A 36 16.07 -20.09 -7.65
N ALA A 37 16.37 -21.32 -7.23
CA ALA A 37 17.08 -21.63 -5.98
C ALA A 37 18.60 -21.33 -6.04
N SER A 38 19.03 -20.27 -6.74
CA SER A 38 20.44 -19.92 -6.89
C SER A 38 20.92 -18.97 -5.77
N GLY A 39 22.19 -19.08 -5.37
CA GLY A 39 22.81 -18.15 -4.41
C GLY A 39 22.84 -16.68 -4.87
N GLN A 40 22.78 -16.46 -6.18
CA GLN A 40 22.66 -15.12 -6.79
C GLN A 40 21.28 -14.50 -6.54
N GLU A 41 20.23 -15.31 -6.45
CA GLU A 41 18.88 -14.86 -6.08
C GLU A 41 18.82 -14.34 -4.64
N LYS A 42 19.58 -14.94 -3.72
CA LYS A 42 19.66 -14.46 -2.31
C LYS A 42 20.31 -13.09 -2.20
N LYS A 43 21.42 -12.84 -2.90
CA LYS A 43 22.05 -11.51 -2.95
C LYS A 43 21.12 -10.48 -3.59
N GLY A 44 20.45 -10.85 -4.69
CA GLY A 44 19.45 -10.01 -5.35
C GLY A 44 18.29 -9.63 -4.43
N TYR A 45 17.79 -10.58 -3.63
CA TYR A 45 16.75 -10.33 -2.62
C TYR A 45 17.20 -9.28 -1.60
N HIS A 46 18.35 -9.46 -0.95
CA HIS A 46 18.81 -8.52 0.08
C HIS A 46 19.04 -7.12 -0.46
N LEU A 47 19.62 -6.99 -1.66
CA LEU A 47 19.81 -5.69 -2.30
C LEU A 47 18.47 -5.03 -2.63
N THR A 48 17.53 -5.78 -3.19
CA THR A 48 16.20 -5.26 -3.52
C THR A 48 15.44 -4.87 -2.25
N LEU A 49 15.56 -5.65 -1.18
CA LEU A 49 14.94 -5.37 0.11
C LEU A 49 15.49 -4.09 0.72
N LEU A 50 16.82 -3.92 0.69
CA LEU A 50 17.47 -2.69 1.15
C LEU A 50 17.01 -1.48 0.33
N LEU A 51 16.98 -1.60 -1.00
CA LEU A 51 16.46 -0.56 -1.89
C LEU A 51 14.99 -0.24 -1.58
N GLY A 52 14.17 -1.26 -1.31
CA GLY A 52 12.78 -1.09 -0.88
C GLY A 52 12.67 -0.23 0.37
N TRP A 53 13.46 -0.51 1.40
CA TRP A 53 13.48 0.30 2.63
C TRP A 53 13.98 1.72 2.39
N ILE A 54 15.07 1.89 1.64
CA ILE A 54 15.63 3.22 1.33
C ILE A 54 14.58 4.08 0.62
N VAL A 55 13.96 3.56 -0.43
CA VAL A 55 12.95 4.30 -1.20
C VAL A 55 11.69 4.56 -0.37
N THR A 56 11.29 3.62 0.49
CA THR A 56 10.17 3.80 1.44
C THR A 56 10.40 4.98 2.39
N LEU A 57 11.58 5.06 2.99
CA LEU A 57 11.95 6.13 3.90
C LEU A 57 12.09 7.47 3.16
N LEU A 58 12.65 7.46 1.94
CA LEU A 58 12.73 8.65 1.10
C LEU A 58 11.33 9.15 0.68
N ALA A 59 10.41 8.26 0.33
CA ALA A 59 9.02 8.59 0.00
C ALA A 59 8.33 9.26 1.20
N SER A 60 8.43 8.63 2.38
CA SER A 60 7.85 9.13 3.62
C SER A 60 8.45 10.48 4.01
N GLY A 61 9.78 10.60 3.98
CA GLY A 61 10.48 11.84 4.31
C GLY A 61 10.16 12.97 3.33
N THR A 62 10.10 12.68 2.03
CA THR A 62 9.66 13.67 1.02
C THR A 62 8.23 14.10 1.28
N TYR A 63 7.33 13.16 1.56
CA TYR A 63 5.94 13.48 1.88
C TYR A 63 5.85 14.45 3.07
N VAL A 64 6.53 14.14 4.17
CA VAL A 64 6.57 14.97 5.38
C VAL A 64 7.17 16.36 5.10
N LEU A 65 8.26 16.44 4.35
CA LEU A 65 8.95 17.71 4.08
C LEU A 65 8.15 18.63 3.14
N PHE A 66 7.40 18.06 2.19
CA PHE A 66 6.72 18.84 1.15
C PHE A 66 5.21 18.99 1.37
N THR A 67 4.63 18.37 2.40
CA THR A 67 3.24 18.63 2.81
C THR A 67 3.24 19.58 4.00
N VAL A 68 2.83 20.83 3.76
CA VAL A 68 2.79 21.88 4.79
C VAL A 68 1.64 21.60 5.77
N LYS A 69 1.97 21.52 7.06
CA LYS A 69 1.00 21.51 8.17
C LYS A 69 0.20 22.82 8.15
N ARG A 70 -1.02 22.80 7.63
CA ARG A 70 -1.98 23.91 7.89
C ARG A 70 -2.69 23.74 9.22
N ASP A 71 -2.89 22.50 9.66
CA ASP A 71 -3.39 22.14 11.00
C ASP A 71 -2.60 20.94 11.53
N THR A 72 -2.07 21.02 12.75
CA THR A 72 -1.39 19.89 13.42
C THR A 72 -2.40 19.04 14.17
N GLY A 73 -2.60 17.80 13.73
CA GLY A 73 -3.33 16.79 14.50
C GLY A 73 -2.47 16.26 15.63
N HIS A 74 -3.07 16.04 16.80
CA HIS A 74 -2.47 15.26 17.87
C HIS A 74 -3.16 13.91 17.91
N TYR A 75 -2.43 12.84 17.58
CA TYR A 75 -2.90 11.47 17.78
C TYR A 75 -2.32 10.89 19.05
N HIS A 76 -3.11 10.06 19.73
CA HIS A 76 -2.52 9.13 20.67
C HIS A 76 -1.65 8.14 19.89
N PHE A 77 -0.43 7.91 20.38
CA PHE A 77 0.53 7.02 19.74
C PHE A 77 -0.05 5.61 19.47
N VAL A 78 -0.88 5.12 20.40
CA VAL A 78 -1.56 3.82 20.28
C VAL A 78 -2.52 3.80 19.09
N ASP A 79 -3.36 4.85 18.94
CA ASP A 79 -4.34 4.92 17.86
C ASP A 79 -3.64 4.99 16.49
N LEU A 80 -2.56 5.78 16.39
CA LEU A 80 -1.75 5.86 15.18
C LEU A 80 -1.11 4.50 14.87
N ALA A 81 -0.51 3.84 15.85
CA ALA A 81 0.12 2.53 15.66
C ALA A 81 -0.88 1.45 15.24
N VAL A 82 -2.04 1.37 15.90
CA VAL A 82 -3.09 0.41 15.57
C VAL A 82 -3.62 0.66 14.17
N PHE A 83 -3.89 1.91 13.82
CA PHE A 83 -4.34 2.27 12.49
C PHE A 83 -3.29 1.91 11.42
N SER A 84 -2.03 2.31 11.59
CA SER A 84 -0.97 2.02 10.61
C SER A 84 -0.80 0.52 10.40
N VAL A 85 -0.92 -0.29 11.46
CA VAL A 85 -0.86 -1.75 11.34
C VAL A 85 -2.07 -2.31 10.59
N LEU A 86 -3.29 -1.97 11.01
CA LEU A 86 -4.51 -2.51 10.41
C LEU A 86 -4.69 -2.06 8.95
N ASN A 87 -4.49 -0.76 8.69
CA ASN A 87 -4.56 -0.19 7.36
C ASN A 87 -3.45 -0.75 6.47
N GLY A 88 -2.20 -0.69 6.93
CA GLY A 88 -1.04 -1.19 6.18
C GLY A 88 -1.15 -2.68 5.83
N ILE A 89 -1.78 -3.51 6.66
CA ILE A 89 -2.09 -4.90 6.30
C ILE A 89 -3.18 -4.95 5.23
N LEU A 90 -4.36 -4.39 5.53
CA LEU A 90 -5.56 -4.55 4.68
C LEU A 90 -5.38 -3.91 3.30
N GLU A 91 -4.89 -2.68 3.26
CA GLU A 91 -4.67 -1.92 2.05
C GLU A 91 -3.55 -2.56 1.19
N GLN A 92 -2.48 -3.04 1.82
CA GLN A 92 -1.42 -3.73 1.07
C GLN A 92 -1.93 -5.03 0.42
N PHE A 93 -2.79 -5.80 1.08
CA PHE A 93 -3.41 -6.97 0.46
C PHE A 93 -4.31 -6.62 -0.71
N MET A 94 -5.01 -5.48 -0.66
CA MET A 94 -5.78 -4.99 -1.79
C MET A 94 -4.89 -4.57 -2.97
N PHE A 95 -3.75 -3.90 -2.70
CA PHE A 95 -2.74 -3.62 -3.71
C PHE A 95 -2.17 -4.89 -4.34
N ILE A 96 -1.87 -5.90 -3.53
CA ILE A 96 -1.43 -7.23 -3.98
C ILE A 96 -2.51 -7.87 -4.85
N PHE A 97 -3.78 -7.80 -4.44
CA PHE A 97 -4.89 -8.37 -5.20
C PHE A 97 -4.97 -7.75 -6.61
N TRP A 98 -4.98 -6.42 -6.72
CA TRP A 98 -5.02 -5.76 -8.03
C TRP A 98 -3.77 -6.02 -8.88
N PHE A 99 -2.60 -6.11 -8.25
CA PHE A 99 -1.39 -6.56 -8.93
C PHE A 99 -1.56 -7.97 -9.53
N LEU A 100 -2.07 -8.92 -8.74
CA LEU A 100 -2.32 -10.30 -9.18
C LEU A 100 -3.38 -10.38 -10.29
N VAL A 101 -4.43 -9.55 -10.23
CA VAL A 101 -5.43 -9.44 -11.32
C VAL A 101 -4.74 -9.02 -12.62
N GLY A 102 -3.87 -8.02 -12.58
CA GLY A 102 -3.10 -7.59 -13.76
C GLY A 102 -2.15 -8.68 -14.26
N CYS A 103 -1.46 -9.40 -13.37
CA CYS A 103 -0.64 -10.55 -13.76
C CYS A 103 -1.48 -11.67 -14.38
N TYR A 104 -2.68 -11.94 -13.86
CA TYR A 104 -3.60 -12.93 -14.44
C TYR A 104 -3.97 -12.55 -15.88
N ILE A 105 -4.40 -11.32 -16.12
CA ILE A 105 -4.72 -10.81 -17.46
C ILE A 105 -3.49 -10.86 -18.37
N GLY A 106 -2.33 -10.40 -17.87
CA GLY A 106 -1.08 -10.42 -18.60
C GLY A 106 -0.67 -11.83 -19.02
N ARG A 107 -0.83 -12.82 -18.13
CA ARG A 107 -0.52 -14.22 -18.42
C ARG A 107 -1.40 -14.81 -19.53
N GLN A 108 -2.65 -14.38 -19.67
CA GLN A 108 -3.51 -14.84 -20.77
C GLN A 108 -2.98 -14.40 -22.14
N LYS A 109 -2.26 -13.27 -22.21
CA LYS A 109 -1.76 -12.70 -23.48
C LYS A 109 -0.26 -12.91 -23.73
N PHE A 110 0.54 -12.94 -22.66
CA PHE A 110 2.01 -12.83 -22.72
C PHE A 110 2.71 -14.00 -22.02
N GLN A 111 2.25 -15.24 -22.24
CA GLN A 111 2.72 -16.44 -21.53
C GLN A 111 4.25 -16.61 -21.50
N ASN A 112 4.95 -16.20 -22.57
CA ASN A 112 6.40 -16.33 -22.72
C ASN A 112 7.18 -15.03 -22.41
N ALA A 113 6.51 -13.97 -21.96
CA ALA A 113 7.12 -12.68 -21.67
C ALA A 113 6.85 -12.27 -20.21
N PRO A 114 7.61 -12.80 -19.24
CA PRO A 114 7.35 -12.61 -17.81
C PRO A 114 7.39 -11.13 -17.38
N ILE A 115 8.21 -10.32 -18.04
CA ILE A 115 8.25 -8.87 -17.80
C ILE A 115 6.94 -8.20 -18.26
N CYS A 116 6.35 -8.60 -19.39
CA CYS A 116 5.04 -8.08 -19.80
C CYS A 116 3.95 -8.45 -18.78
N ILE A 117 4.00 -9.65 -18.20
CA ILE A 117 3.08 -10.06 -17.11
C ILE A 117 3.26 -9.16 -15.88
N PHE A 118 4.50 -8.89 -15.48
CA PHE A 118 4.81 -7.96 -14.39
C PHE A 118 4.27 -6.56 -14.69
N MET A 119 4.50 -6.03 -15.91
CA MET A 119 4.05 -4.70 -16.31
C MET A 119 2.52 -4.59 -16.31
N CYS A 120 1.79 -5.63 -16.73
CA CYS A 120 0.33 -5.67 -16.60
C CYS A 120 -0.11 -5.65 -15.12
N GLY A 121 0.58 -6.40 -14.26
CA GLY A 121 0.37 -6.37 -12.80
C GLY A 121 0.59 -4.98 -12.21
N TYR A 122 1.73 -4.36 -12.54
CA TYR A 122 2.08 -3.03 -12.06
C TYR A 122 1.11 -1.97 -12.57
N ALA A 123 0.71 -2.01 -13.85
CA ALA A 123 -0.29 -1.09 -14.40
C ALA A 123 -1.63 -1.22 -13.66
N SER A 124 -2.10 -2.43 -13.41
CA SER A 124 -3.32 -2.70 -12.62
C SER A 124 -3.23 -2.16 -11.18
N ASN A 125 -2.07 -2.33 -10.54
CA ASN A 125 -1.80 -1.79 -9.21
C ASN A 125 -1.81 -0.24 -9.19
N VAL A 126 -1.16 0.41 -10.16
CA VAL A 126 -1.13 1.88 -10.28
C VAL A 126 -2.51 2.44 -10.59
N LEU A 127 -3.28 1.78 -11.47
CA LEU A 127 -4.67 2.17 -11.76
C LEU A 127 -5.52 2.15 -10.50
N TYR A 128 -5.45 1.06 -9.73
CA TYR A 128 -6.14 0.97 -8.45
C TYR A 128 -5.67 2.07 -7.47
N SER A 129 -4.36 2.29 -7.35
CA SER A 129 -3.79 3.34 -6.51
C SER A 129 -4.35 4.73 -6.85
N GLY A 130 -4.36 5.10 -8.12
CA GLY A 130 -4.93 6.39 -8.57
C GLY A 130 -6.43 6.50 -8.29
N LEU A 131 -7.18 5.41 -8.50
CA LEU A 131 -8.63 5.39 -8.24
C LEU A 131 -8.94 5.60 -6.76
N ILE A 132 -8.26 4.89 -5.84
CA ILE A 132 -8.56 5.06 -4.42
C ILE A 132 -8.17 6.42 -3.87
N HIS A 133 -7.06 6.98 -4.36
CA HIS A 133 -6.64 8.32 -3.97
C HIS A 133 -7.69 9.34 -4.40
N SER A 134 -8.22 9.19 -5.61
CA SER A 134 -9.26 10.07 -6.15
C SER A 134 -10.61 9.91 -5.45
N LEU A 135 -11.01 8.67 -5.14
CA LEU A 135 -12.36 8.35 -4.63
C LEU A 135 -12.49 8.50 -3.11
N PHE A 136 -11.45 8.15 -2.36
CA PHE A 136 -11.49 8.11 -0.90
C PHE A 136 -10.58 9.18 -0.30
N TRP A 137 -9.32 9.22 -0.71
CA TRP A 137 -8.34 10.04 -0.01
C TRP A 137 -8.46 11.54 -0.30
N ILE A 138 -8.83 11.99 -1.51
CA ILE A 138 -9.03 13.43 -1.80
C ILE A 138 -10.07 14.08 -0.87
N GLN A 139 -11.09 13.33 -0.45
CA GLN A 139 -12.16 13.86 0.42
C GLN A 139 -11.79 13.84 1.91
N VAL A 140 -10.76 13.08 2.29
CA VAL A 140 -10.41 12.79 3.68
C VAL A 140 -9.05 13.40 4.06
N LEU A 141 -8.12 13.51 3.11
CA LEU A 141 -6.83 14.15 3.29
C LEU A 141 -7.00 15.68 3.39
N PRO A 142 -6.19 16.36 4.23
CA PRO A 142 -6.07 17.81 4.20
C PRO A 142 -5.80 18.32 2.79
N LYS A 143 -6.31 19.51 2.45
CA LYS A 143 -5.92 20.19 1.21
C LYS A 143 -4.41 20.41 1.22
N HIS A 144 -3.72 19.76 0.28
CA HIS A 144 -2.29 19.89 0.05
C HIS A 144 -2.08 20.34 -1.39
N ASP A 145 -1.09 21.20 -1.62
CA ASP A 145 -0.72 21.61 -2.96
C ASP A 145 -0.07 20.41 -3.68
N LEU A 146 -0.50 20.15 -4.91
CA LEU A 146 -0.04 18.99 -5.66
C LEU A 146 1.43 19.18 -6.05
N PHE A 147 2.33 18.52 -5.33
CA PHE A 147 3.75 18.51 -5.66
C PHE A 147 4.12 17.25 -6.43
N ILE A 148 4.80 17.43 -7.57
CA ILE A 148 5.08 16.36 -8.54
C ILE A 148 6.10 15.33 -8.00
N ALA A 149 7.06 15.77 -7.16
CA ALA A 149 8.12 14.88 -6.66
C ALA A 149 7.62 13.73 -5.76
N PRO A 150 6.68 13.94 -4.80
CA PRO A 150 6.04 12.86 -4.04
C PRO A 150 5.39 11.80 -4.91
N VAL A 151 4.81 12.18 -6.05
CA VAL A 151 4.15 11.24 -6.97
C VAL A 151 5.16 10.32 -7.64
N PHE A 152 6.26 10.87 -8.17
CA PHE A 152 7.31 10.06 -8.79
C PHE A 152 7.99 9.11 -7.80
N ILE A 153 8.28 9.59 -6.59
CA ILE A 153 8.93 8.76 -5.56
C ILE A 153 7.98 7.66 -5.07
N SER A 154 6.68 7.96 -4.93
CA SER A 154 5.68 6.95 -4.55
C SER A 154 5.48 5.90 -5.64
N ALA A 155 5.54 6.28 -6.91
CA ALA A 155 5.52 5.33 -8.03
C ALA A 155 6.77 4.45 -8.06
N LEU A 156 7.96 5.00 -7.80
CA LEU A 156 9.18 4.21 -7.68
C LEU A 156 9.11 3.22 -6.50
N MET A 157 8.62 3.69 -5.36
CA MET A 157 8.39 2.87 -4.17
C MET A 157 7.47 1.69 -4.49
N SER A 158 6.30 1.96 -5.09
CA SER A 158 5.32 0.92 -5.42
C SER A 158 5.89 -0.09 -6.41
N ALA A 159 6.65 0.37 -7.43
CA ALA A 159 7.32 -0.51 -8.38
C ALA A 159 8.30 -1.48 -7.69
N ILE A 160 9.11 -0.99 -6.74
CA ILE A 160 10.05 -1.83 -5.99
C ILE A 160 9.32 -2.81 -5.08
N TRP A 161 8.22 -2.38 -4.43
CA TRP A 161 7.42 -3.27 -3.58
C TRP A 161 6.76 -4.40 -4.39
N VAL A 162 6.12 -4.08 -5.52
CA VAL A 162 5.51 -5.14 -6.35
C VAL A 162 6.58 -6.02 -7.01
N TRP A 163 7.79 -5.51 -7.22
CA TRP A 163 8.93 -6.33 -7.64
C TRP A 163 9.38 -7.30 -6.54
N LEU A 164 9.47 -6.83 -5.29
CA LEU A 164 9.76 -7.66 -4.12
C LEU A 164 8.73 -8.78 -3.95
N LEU A 165 7.45 -8.47 -4.16
CA LEU A 165 6.37 -9.45 -4.21
C LEU A 165 6.55 -10.45 -5.36
N TRP A 166 6.69 -9.94 -6.58
CA TRP A 166 6.64 -10.75 -7.79
C TRP A 166 7.86 -11.64 -7.97
N ARG A 167 9.03 -11.15 -7.58
CA ARG A 167 10.29 -11.89 -7.68
C ARG A 167 10.51 -12.78 -6.47
N TYR A 168 10.32 -12.25 -5.26
CA TYR A 168 10.79 -12.88 -4.03
C TYR A 168 9.69 -13.26 -3.05
N ARG A 169 8.41 -13.06 -3.39
CA ARG A 169 7.26 -13.38 -2.51
C ARG A 169 7.35 -12.68 -1.15
N ALA A 170 7.99 -11.50 -1.11
CA ALA A 170 8.30 -10.77 0.11
C ALA A 170 7.09 -10.01 0.68
N VAL A 171 5.96 -10.72 0.88
CA VAL A 171 4.67 -10.16 1.32
C VAL A 171 4.80 -9.46 2.67
N ILE A 172 5.49 -10.08 3.63
CA ILE A 172 5.64 -9.50 4.97
C ILE A 172 6.50 -8.23 4.91
N SER A 173 7.53 -8.20 4.07
CA SER A 173 8.41 -7.04 3.92
C SER A 173 7.66 -5.83 3.36
N ILE A 174 6.85 -6.03 2.32
CA ILE A 174 6.07 -4.93 1.72
C ILE A 174 4.97 -4.43 2.66
N ILE A 175 4.36 -5.32 3.46
CA ILE A 175 3.39 -4.92 4.50
C ILE A 175 4.10 -4.08 5.57
N ALA A 176 5.27 -4.52 6.05
CA ALA A 176 6.04 -3.77 7.05
C ALA A 176 6.44 -2.38 6.53
N MET A 177 6.87 -2.29 5.28
CA MET A 177 7.19 -1.00 4.63
C MET A 177 5.95 -0.10 4.55
N HIS A 178 4.78 -0.65 4.21
CA HIS A 178 3.52 0.09 4.18
C HIS A 178 3.16 0.64 5.56
N ILE A 179 3.18 -0.19 6.61
CA ILE A 179 2.91 0.24 7.98
C ILE A 179 3.80 1.42 8.38
N VAL A 180 5.07 1.41 7.97
CA VAL A 180 6.00 2.53 8.22
C VAL A 180 5.62 3.78 7.45
N VAL A 181 5.24 3.68 6.17
CA VAL A 181 4.75 4.83 5.39
C VAL A 181 3.54 5.45 6.04
N ASP A 182 2.55 4.63 6.43
CA ASP A 182 1.35 5.10 7.13
C ASP A 182 1.73 5.80 8.43
N PHE A 183 2.55 5.16 9.25
CA PHE A 183 2.93 5.72 10.54
C PHE A 183 3.62 7.09 10.41
N LEU A 184 4.55 7.23 9.46
CA LEU A 184 5.30 8.46 9.24
C LEU A 184 4.49 9.54 8.52
N SER A 185 3.75 9.15 7.48
CA SER A 185 3.05 10.09 6.59
C SER A 185 1.69 10.49 7.16
N ILE A 186 0.92 9.54 7.69
CA ILE A 186 -0.39 9.82 8.31
C ILE A 186 -0.20 10.43 9.70
N GLY A 187 0.83 10.03 10.45
CA GLY A 187 1.21 10.70 11.68
C GLY A 187 1.58 12.19 11.49
N HIS A 188 1.94 12.60 10.26
CA HIS A 188 2.20 13.99 9.91
C HIS A 188 0.96 14.78 9.49
N LEU A 189 -0.09 14.11 9.00
CA LEU A 189 -1.33 14.73 8.54
C LEU A 189 -2.33 14.89 9.69
N HIS A 190 -3.18 15.93 9.66
CA HIS A 190 -4.38 16.02 10.50
C HIS A 190 -5.55 15.34 9.80
N PHE A 191 -6.05 14.25 10.38
CA PHE A 191 -7.25 13.56 10.01
C PHE A 191 -8.22 13.76 11.16
N SER A 192 -9.24 14.59 10.93
CA SER A 192 -10.35 14.83 11.87
C SER A 192 -11.04 13.56 12.38
N TRP A 193 -10.80 12.41 11.76
CA TRP A 193 -11.39 11.13 12.13
C TRP A 193 -10.61 10.37 13.21
N PHE A 194 -9.30 10.59 13.32
CA PHE A 194 -8.47 9.96 14.34
C PHE A 194 -8.43 10.77 15.65
N GLU A 195 -9.11 11.91 15.72
CA GLU A 195 -9.32 12.62 16.98
C GLU A 195 -10.07 11.78 17.99
N SER A 196 -10.69 10.66 17.58
CA SER A 196 -10.89 9.50 18.46
C SER A 196 -11.45 8.29 17.70
N PHE A 197 -10.93 7.11 18.04
CA PHE A 197 -11.65 5.83 18.03
C PHE A 197 -12.93 5.92 18.92
N GLN A 198 -13.86 6.86 18.65
CA GLN A 198 -15.15 7.03 19.36
C GLN A 198 -16.16 5.93 18.99
N LEU A 199 -15.71 4.69 18.84
CA LEU A 199 -16.59 3.55 18.99
C LEU A 199 -16.99 3.35 20.47
N PHE A 200 -16.33 4.05 21.40
CA PHE A 200 -16.65 4.05 22.84
C PHE A 200 -16.92 5.42 23.46
N LYS A 201 -17.31 6.43 22.67
CA LYS A 201 -17.99 7.61 23.26
C LYS A 201 -19.51 7.40 23.20
N SER A 202 -19.95 6.28 23.76
CA SER A 202 -21.31 6.10 24.24
C SER A 202 -21.35 6.51 25.71
N GLY A 203 -21.97 7.66 25.99
CA GLY A 203 -22.57 7.96 27.28
C GLY A 203 -21.86 9.01 28.14
N LEU A 204 -22.67 10.01 28.53
CA LEU A 204 -22.49 10.99 29.62
C LEU A 204 -21.38 12.02 29.34
N ILE A 205 -21.68 13.26 28.99
CA ILE A 205 -22.57 14.24 29.67
C ILE A 205 -23.45 14.95 28.64
#